data_AF-A0A929Y1H9-F1
#
_entry.id   AF-A0A929Y1H9-F1
#
_cell.length_a   1.000
_cell.length_b   1.000
_cell.length_c   1.000
_cell.angle_alpha   90.00
_cell.angle_beta   90.00
_cell.angle_gamma   90.00
#
_symmetry.space_group_name_H-M   'P 1'
#
loop_
_entity.id
_entity.type
_entity.pdbx_description
1 polymer ?
#
loop_
_entity_poly.entity_id
_entity_poly.type
_entity_poly.pdbx_seq_one_letter_code
_entity_poly.pdbx_strand_id
1 'polypeptide(L)'
;VKYLGYSFYRYKGECRLRIHPKSVAKMKDRIRELTKRSNGWSNSYRAMKLTLYIRGFVNYFGLADIKSILLRTDEWLRHKIRTIYWKQWKKV
;
A
#
# COMPACT_ATOMS: atom_id res chain seq x y z
N VAL A 1 15.91 -8.29 12.74
CA VAL A 1 15.54 -9.69 12.38
C VAL A 1 14.18 -9.68 11.68
N LYS A 2 14.01 -10.43 10.60
CA LYS A 2 12.74 -10.56 9.86
C LYS A 2 12.12 -11.92 10.16
N TYR A 3 10.83 -11.95 10.52
CA TYR A 3 10.08 -13.18 10.68
C TYR A 3 8.69 -13.03 10.08
N LEU A 4 8.29 -13.90 9.15
CA LEU A 4 6.98 -13.88 8.48
C LEU A 4 6.57 -12.50 7.90
N GLY A 5 7.55 -11.67 7.50
CA GLY A 5 7.27 -10.32 7.00
C GLY A 5 7.11 -9.23 8.06
N TYR A 6 7.12 -9.62 9.34
CA TYR A 6 7.21 -8.74 10.50
C TYR A 6 8.66 -8.46 10.88
N SER A 7 8.82 -7.37 11.62
CA SER A 7 10.03 -6.96 12.32
C SER A 7 9.63 -6.60 13.75
N PHE A 8 10.59 -6.74 14.65
CA PHE A 8 10.40 -6.41 16.06
C PHE A 8 11.21 -5.16 16.40
N TYR A 9 10.70 -4.36 17.33
CA TYR A 9 11.46 -3.26 17.92
C TYR A 9 11.15 -3.17 19.40
N ARG A 10 12.14 -2.74 20.20
CA ARG A 10 11.94 -2.48 21.61
C ARG A 10 11.50 -1.03 21.80
N TYR A 11 10.44 -0.83 22.56
CA TYR A 11 9.95 0.49 22.93
C TYR A 11 9.54 0.48 24.40
N LYS A 12 10.19 1.32 25.21
CA LYS A 12 9.93 1.41 26.67
C LYS A 12 9.98 0.05 27.40
N GLY A 13 10.93 -0.81 27.02
CA GLY A 13 11.08 -2.15 27.61
C GLY A 13 10.18 -3.24 27.01
N GLU A 14 9.17 -2.87 26.22
CA GLU A 14 8.26 -3.81 25.56
C GLU A 14 8.72 -4.14 24.13
N CYS A 15 8.50 -5.39 23.69
CA CYS A 15 8.72 -5.78 22.31
C CYS A 15 7.45 -5.54 21.48
N ARG A 16 7.52 -4.65 20.50
CA ARG A 16 6.40 -4.30 19.61
C ARG A 16 6.62 -4.83 18.20
N LEU A 17 5.51 -5.15 17.54
CA LEU A 17 5.48 -5.59 16.16
C LEU A 17 5.45 -4.41 15.20
N ARG A 18 6.27 -4.47 14.15
CA ARG A 18 6.28 -3.54 13.02
C ARG A 18 6.33 -4.35 11.73
N ILE A 19 5.84 -3.79 10.63
CA ILE A 19 6.08 -4.40 9.31
C ILE A 19 7.56 -4.28 8.96
N HIS A 20 8.16 -5.38 8.47
CA HIS A 20 9.52 -5.34 7.96
C HIS A 20 9.63 -4.45 6.71
N PRO A 21 10.67 -3.61 6.55
CA PRO A 21 10.82 -2.70 5.42
C PRO A 21 10.67 -3.36 4.04
N LYS A 22 11.23 -4.58 3.87
CA LYS A 22 11.05 -5.38 2.64
C LYS A 22 9.57 -5.67 2.30
N SER A 23 8.72 -5.91 3.30
CA SER A 23 7.28 -6.15 3.08
C SER A 23 6.57 -4.85 2.70
N VAL A 24 6.96 -3.72 3.29
CA VAL A 24 6.47 -2.37 2.91
C VAL A 24 6.86 -2.03 1.46
N ALA A 25 8.08 -2.33 1.06
CA ALA A 25 8.54 -2.14 -0.32
C ALA A 25 7.68 -2.96 -1.30
N LYS A 26 7.50 -4.26 -1.03
CA LYS A 26 6.62 -5.13 -1.82
C LYS A 26 5.19 -4.60 -1.92
N MET A 27 4.66 -4.04 -0.83
CA MET A 27 3.34 -3.41 -0.84
C MET A 27 3.27 -2.22 -1.79
N LYS A 28 4.25 -1.31 -1.71
CA LYS A 28 4.31 -0.15 -2.60
C LYS A 28 4.48 -0.54 -4.06
N ASP A 29 5.29 -1.57 -4.35
CA ASP A 29 5.48 -2.08 -5.71
C ASP A 29 4.19 -2.67 -6.27
N ARG A 30 3.47 -3.48 -5.47
CA ARG A 30 2.18 -4.03 -5.88
C ARG A 30 1.14 -2.94 -6.13
N ILE A 31 1.07 -1.91 -5.28
CA ILE A 31 0.21 -0.75 -5.51
C ILE A 31 0.60 -0.02 -6.80
N ARG A 32 1.90 0.12 -7.08
CA ARG A 32 2.41 0.75 -8.32
C ARG A 32 1.95 -0.03 -9.57
N GLU A 33 1.95 -1.35 -9.53
CA GLU A 33 1.45 -2.20 -10.62
C GLU A 33 -0.06 -2.03 -10.83
N LEU A 34 -0.84 -2.07 -9.74
CA LEU A 34 -2.30 -1.91 -9.80
C LEU A 34 -2.70 -0.52 -10.32
N THR A 35 -1.91 0.49 -10.00
CA THR A 35 -2.10 1.90 -10.41
C THR A 35 -1.34 2.27 -11.68
N LYS A 36 -0.86 1.29 -12.46
CA LYS A 36 -0.14 1.56 -13.73
C LYS A 36 -1.07 2.25 -14.74
N ARG A 37 -0.57 3.32 -15.37
CA ARG A 37 -1.33 4.15 -16.34
C ARG A 37 -1.49 3.51 -17.74
N SER A 38 -0.90 2.34 -17.97
CA SER A 38 -0.85 1.68 -19.28
C SER A 38 -1.60 0.34 -19.31
N ASN A 39 -2.27 -0.04 -18.22
CA ASN A 39 -2.93 -1.35 -18.12
C ASN A 39 -4.34 -1.38 -18.75
N GLY A 40 -4.85 -0.25 -19.26
CA GLY A 40 -6.15 -0.17 -19.91
C GLY A 40 -7.36 -0.40 -18.98
N TRP A 41 -7.15 -0.50 -17.66
CA TRP A 41 -8.23 -0.81 -16.74
C TRP A 41 -9.19 0.37 -16.53
N SER A 42 -10.48 0.04 -16.43
CA SER A 42 -11.51 0.96 -15.96
C SER A 42 -11.23 1.41 -14.52
N ASN A 43 -11.72 2.60 -14.16
CA ASN A 43 -11.52 3.14 -12.82
C ASN A 43 -12.21 2.30 -11.74
N SER A 44 -13.38 1.74 -12.04
CA SER A 44 -14.10 0.83 -11.13
C SER A 44 -13.31 -0.45 -10.87
N TYR A 45 -12.77 -1.09 -11.92
CA TYR A 45 -11.97 -2.30 -11.77
C TYR A 45 -10.68 -2.04 -10.99
N ARG A 46 -10.01 -0.91 -11.25
CA ARG A 46 -8.82 -0.50 -10.51
C ARG A 46 -9.12 -0.28 -9.03
N ALA A 47 -10.22 0.42 -8.70
CA ALA A 47 -10.65 0.63 -7.33
C ALA A 47 -10.94 -0.70 -6.63
N MET A 48 -11.67 -1.62 -7.27
CA MET A 48 -11.97 -2.94 -6.74
C MET A 48 -10.70 -3.73 -6.42
N LYS A 49 -9.76 -3.83 -7.37
CA LYS A 49 -8.49 -4.55 -7.17
C LYS A 49 -7.64 -3.94 -6.06
N LEU A 50 -7.61 -2.62 -5.97
CA LEU A 50 -6.87 -1.91 -4.93
C LEU A 50 -7.48 -2.16 -3.54
N THR A 51 -8.80 -2.09 -3.41
CA THR A 51 -9.52 -2.39 -2.16
C THR A 51 -9.28 -3.82 -1.69
N LEU A 52 -9.38 -4.81 -2.60
CA LEU A 52 -9.10 -6.21 -2.28
C LEU A 52 -7.68 -6.40 -1.75
N TYR A 53 -6.70 -5.77 -2.41
CA TYR A 53 -5.31 -5.85 -2.01
C TYR A 53 -5.05 -5.21 -0.64
N ILE A 54 -5.52 -3.97 -0.44
CA ILE A 54 -5.33 -3.24 0.82
C ILE A 54 -6.00 -3.99 1.98
N ARG A 55 -7.22 -4.50 1.78
CA ARG A 55 -7.93 -5.28 2.81
C ARG A 55 -7.15 -6.52 3.22
N GLY A 56 -6.64 -7.29 2.25
CA GLY A 56 -5.80 -8.45 2.54
C GLY A 56 -4.51 -8.09 3.28
N PHE A 57 -3.87 -6.99 2.89
CA PHE A 57 -2.66 -6.51 3.53
C PHE A 57 -2.89 -6.07 4.99
N VAL A 58 -3.94 -5.27 5.23
CA VAL A 58 -4.30 -4.81 6.58
C VAL A 58 -4.70 -5.98 7.47
N ASN A 59 -5.47 -6.93 6.96
CA ASN A 59 -5.84 -8.14 7.71
C ASN A 59 -4.60 -8.95 8.10
N TYR A 60 -3.66 -9.15 7.17
CA TYR A 60 -2.44 -9.92 7.45
C TYR A 60 -1.53 -9.23 8.47
N PHE A 61 -1.39 -7.90 8.41
CA PHE A 61 -0.50 -7.11 9.28
C PHE A 61 -1.21 -6.42 10.45
N GLY A 62 -2.43 -6.84 10.79
CA GLY A 62 -3.27 -6.18 11.79
C GLY A 62 -2.67 -6.12 13.20
N LEU A 63 -1.72 -7.00 13.51
CA LEU A 63 -1.01 -7.04 14.79
C LEU A 63 0.17 -6.04 14.89
N ALA A 64 0.60 -5.45 13.78
CA ALA A 64 1.71 -4.51 13.75
C ALA A 64 1.27 -3.06 13.93
N ASP A 65 2.17 -2.21 14.42
CA ASP A 65 1.99 -0.77 14.35
C ASP A 65 2.19 -0.28 12.90
N ILE A 66 1.07 -0.12 12.18
CA ILE A 66 1.06 0.18 10.74
C ILE A 66 0.46 1.54 10.41
N LYS A 67 -0.12 2.25 11.40
CA LYS A 67 -0.93 3.46 11.16
C LYS A 67 -0.16 4.54 10.40
N SER A 68 1.06 4.84 10.85
CA SER A 68 1.93 5.84 10.21
C SER A 68 2.34 5.45 8.79
N ILE A 69 2.53 4.15 8.52
CA ILE A 69 2.89 3.63 7.20
C ILE A 69 1.70 3.71 6.25
N LEU A 70 0.50 3.39 6.73
CA LEU A 70 -0.73 3.47 5.96
C LEU A 70 -1.04 4.92 5.57
N LEU A 71 -0.95 5.88 6.48
CA LEU A 71 -1.18 7.31 6.18
C LEU A 71 -0.26 7.82 5.06
N ARG A 72 1.05 7.58 5.18
CA ARG A 72 2.02 7.98 4.14
C ARG A 72 1.77 7.27 2.81
N THR A 73 1.31 6.03 2.86
CA THR A 73 0.99 5.25 1.64
C THR A 73 -0.28 5.77 0.99
N ASP A 74 -1.28 6.16 1.77
CA ASP A 74 -2.55 6.73 1.29
C ASP A 74 -2.33 8.08 0.60
N GLU A 75 -1.52 8.98 1.19
CA GLU A 75 -1.12 10.24 0.56
C GLU A 75 -0.51 10.00 -0.84
N TRP A 76 0.50 9.13 -0.90
CA TRP A 76 1.17 8.75 -2.14
C TRP A 76 0.22 8.11 -3.16
N LEU A 77 -0.69 7.25 -2.69
CA LEU A 77 -1.69 6.59 -3.53
C LEU A 77 -2.68 7.60 -4.13
N ARG A 78 -3.17 8.56 -3.34
CA ARG A 78 -4.07 9.62 -3.83
C ARG A 78 -3.40 10.48 -4.90
N HIS A 79 -2.11 10.80 -4.74
CA HIS A 79 -1.35 11.48 -5.80
C HIS A 79 -1.34 10.68 -7.11
N LYS A 80 -1.09 9.36 -7.04
CA LYS A 80 -1.12 8.49 -8.22
C LYS A 80 -2.48 8.45 -8.89
N ILE A 81 -3.54 8.29 -8.09
CA ILE A 81 -4.91 8.27 -8.60
C ILE A 81 -5.22 9.57 -9.35
N ARG A 82 -4.88 10.73 -8.78
CA ARG A 82 -5.03 12.03 -9.46
C ARG A 82 -4.30 12.07 -10.80
N THR A 83 -3.06 11.57 -10.87
CA THR A 83 -2.32 11.51 -12.13
C THR A 83 -2.97 10.59 -13.18
N ILE A 84 -3.62 9.50 -12.75
CA ILE A 84 -4.39 8.61 -13.64
C ILE A 84 -5.59 9.37 -14.22
N TYR A 85 -6.42 9.97 -13.37
CA TYR A 85 -7.56 10.77 -13.81
C TYR A 85 -7.13 11.91 -14.72
N TRP A 86 -6.07 12.63 -14.36
CA TRP A 86 -5.50 13.69 -15.20
C TRP A 86 -5.14 13.19 -16.60
N LYS A 87 -4.47 12.04 -16.71
CA LYS A 87 -4.13 11.44 -18.02
C LYS A 87 -5.38 11.05 -18.81
N GLN A 88 -6.42 10.52 -18.14
CA GLN A 88 -7.67 10.15 -18.78
C GLN A 88 -8.48 11.36 -19.26
N TRP A 89 -8.40 12.48 -18.55
CA TRP A 89 -9.10 13.72 -18.90
C TRP A 89 -8.44 14.48 -20.04
N LYS A 90 -7.15 14.26 -20.29
CA LYS A 90 -6.53 14.69 -21.54
C LYS A 90 -7.14 13.89 -22.69
N LYS A 91 -8.23 14.41 -23.26
CA LYS A 91 -8.54 14.20 -24.67
C LYS A 91 -7.30 14.63 -25.44
N VAL A 92 -6.95 13.87 -26.48
CA VAL A 92 -5.88 14.17 -27.44
C VAL A 92 -5.75 15.67 -27.66
#